data_AF-A0A0R3XDI8-F1
#
_entry.id   AF-A0A0R3XDI8-F1
#
_cell.length_a   1.000
_cell.length_b   1.000
_cell.length_c   1.000
_cell.angle_alpha   90.00
_cell.angle_beta   90.00
_cell.angle_gamma   90.00
#
_symmetry.space_group_name_H-M   'P 1'
#
loop_
_entity.id
_entity.type
_entity.pdbx_description
1 polymer ?
#
loop_
_entity_poly.entity_id
_entity_poly.type
_entity_poly.pdbx_seq_one_letter_code
_entity_poly.pdbx_strand_id
1 'polypeptide(L)' 'MIAQAQSGTGKTATFLLAMLSRVNIAYERCQCLCMAPTRELAVQIATVGREMSRFIPKISFGLAVREEI' A
#
# COMPACT_ATOMS: atom_id res chain seq x y z
N MET A 1 7.07 3.75 13.85
CA MET A 1 6.70 5.18 13.91
C MET A 1 5.23 5.26 14.25
N ILE A 2 4.85 6.09 15.22
CA ILE A 2 3.45 6.46 15.44
C ILE A 2 3.30 7.87 14.86
N ALA A 3 2.35 8.05 13.95
CA ALA A 3 2.13 9.31 13.25
C ALA A 3 0.64 9.67 13.31
N GLN A 4 0.36 10.93 13.67
CA GLN A 4 -0.96 11.51 13.65
C GLN A 4 -0.89 12.77 12.79
N ALA A 5 -1.83 12.91 11.86
CA ALA A 5 -1.95 14.11 11.04
C ALA A 5 -3.41 14.26 10.57
N GLN A 6 -3.78 15.44 10.12
CA GLN A 6 -5.12 15.72 9.56
C GLN A 6 -5.35 15.00 8.23
N SER A 7 -6.60 14.88 7.78
CA SER A 7 -6.89 14.34 6.45
C SER A 7 -6.24 15.17 5.34
N GLY A 8 -5.92 14.55 4.20
CA GLY A 8 -5.30 15.25 3.05
C GLY A 8 -3.81 15.61 3.21
N THR A 9 -3.16 15.25 4.32
CA THR A 9 -1.74 15.59 4.59
C THR A 9 -0.71 14.59 4.04
N GLY A 10 -1.12 13.69 3.13
CA GLY A 10 -0.19 12.77 2.47
C GLY A 10 0.23 11.53 3.28
N LYS A 11 -0.40 11.24 4.43
CA LYS A 11 -0.10 10.05 5.26
C LYS A 11 -0.01 8.75 4.46
N THR A 12 -0.92 8.56 3.51
CA THR A 12 -0.95 7.38 2.62
C THR A 12 0.32 7.25 1.80
N ALA A 13 0.73 8.34 1.13
CA ALA A 13 1.97 8.36 0.37
C ALA A 13 3.20 8.14 1.27
N THR A 14 3.20 8.69 2.49
CA THR A 14 4.31 8.53 3.43
C THR A 14 4.56 7.06 3.80
N PHE A 15 3.53 6.32 4.22
CA PHE A 15 3.75 4.91 4.59
C PHE A 15 3.98 4.03 3.35
N LEU A 16 3.34 4.32 2.21
CA LEU A 16 3.57 3.58 0.96
C LEU A 16 5.00 3.74 0.48
N LEU A 17 5.55 4.97 0.52
CA LEU A 17 6.96 5.22 0.19
C LEU A 17 7.90 4.47 1.15
N ALA A 18 7.58 4.45 2.45
CA ALA A 18 8.36 3.73 3.45
C ALA A 18 8.32 2.20 3.26
N MET A 19 7.21 1.65 2.75
CA MET A 19 7.07 0.24 2.36
C MET A 19 7.87 -0.04 1.08
N LEU A 20 7.60 0.69 -0.01
CA LEU A 20 8.22 0.48 -1.32
C LEU A 20 9.74 0.62 -1.30
N SER A 21 10.28 1.56 -0.51
CA SER A 21 11.73 1.74 -0.33
C SER A 21 12.44 0.56 0.35
N ARG A 22 11.70 -0.38 0.95
CA ARG A 22 12.25 -1.55 1.64
C ARG A 22 12.02 -2.87 0.90
N VAL A 23 11.19 -2.88 -0.15
CA VAL A 23 10.91 -4.10 -0.91
C VAL A 23 12.15 -4.51 -1.69
N ASN A 24 12.54 -5.79 -1.58
CA ASN A 24 13.59 -6.37 -2.41
C ASN A 24 12.95 -7.14 -3.59
N ILE A 25 13.12 -6.60 -4.80
CA ILE A 25 12.56 -7.15 -6.04
C ILE A 25 13.17 -8.49 -6.49
N ALA A 26 14.22 -8.97 -5.82
CA ALA A 26 14.79 -10.30 -6.06
C ALA A 26 13.90 -11.44 -5.51
N TYR A 27 12.97 -11.13 -4.59
CA TYR A 27 12.12 -12.13 -3.94
C TYR A 27 10.64 -11.93 -4.26
N GLU A 28 10.05 -12.89 -4.97
CA GLU A 28 8.61 -12.88 -5.34
C GLU A 28 7.75 -13.48 -4.22
N ARG A 29 7.71 -12.79 -3.08
CA ARG A 29 6.86 -13.14 -1.93
C ARG A 29 6.28 -11.89 -1.28
N CYS A 30 5.25 -12.04 -0.46
CA CYS A 30 4.71 -10.93 0.32
C CYS A 30 5.78 -10.40 1.29
N GLN A 31 6.17 -9.13 1.14
CA GLN A 31 7.20 -8.47 1.96
C GLN A 31 6.64 -7.32 2.82
N CYS A 32 5.41 -6.89 2.54
CA CYS A 32 4.78 -5.79 3.25
C CYS A 32 3.28 -6.07 3.45
N LEU A 33 2.76 -5.68 4.61
CA LEU A 33 1.33 -5.77 4.94
C LEU A 33 0.84 -4.38 5.35
N CYS A 34 -0.25 -3.92 4.75
CA CYS A 34 -0.96 -2.71 5.13
C CYS A 34 -2.39 -3.10 5.50
N MET A 35 -2.82 -2.77 6.71
CA MET A 35 -4.18 -3.01 7.18
C MET A 35 -4.95 -1.69 7.16
N ALA A 36 -6.20 -1.75 6.69
CA ALA A 36 -7.12 -0.62 6.71
C ALA A 36 -8.39 -1.00 7.49
N PRO A 37 -9.03 -0.04 8.18
CA PRO A 37 -10.23 -0.29 8.97
C PRO A 37 -11.47 -0.62 8.12
N THR A 38 -11.49 -0.23 6.85
CA THR A 38 -12.59 -0.48 5.93
C THR A 38 -12.07 -1.01 4.59
N ARG A 39 -12.93 -1.75 3.88
CA ARG A 39 -12.63 -2.29 2.56
C ARG A 39 -12.36 -1.17 1.56
N GLU A 40 -13.20 -0.14 1.55
CA GLU A 40 -13.13 0.99 0.64
C GLU A 40 -11.78 1.70 0.79
N LEU A 41 -11.32 1.87 2.02
CA LEU A 41 -10.02 2.46 2.30
C LEU A 41 -8.87 1.53 1.89
N ALA A 42 -8.99 0.21 2.10
CA ALA A 42 -7.99 -0.75 1.61
C ALA A 42 -7.84 -0.68 0.08
N VAL A 43 -8.96 -0.63 -0.64
CA VAL A 43 -9.00 -0.49 -2.10
C VAL A 43 -8.36 0.81 -2.54
N GLN A 44 -8.71 1.94 -1.90
CA GLN A 44 -8.12 3.25 -2.20
C GLN A 44 -6.60 3.27 -1.98
N ILE A 45 -6.12 2.70 -0.86
CA ILE A 45 -4.69 2.60 -0.56
C ILE A 45 -3.96 1.76 -1.62
N ALA A 46 -4.52 0.62 -2.01
CA ALA A 46 -3.93 -0.24 -3.04
C ALA A 46 -3.86 0.46 -4.40
N THR A 47 -4.88 1.23 -4.78
CA THR A 47 -4.86 2.04 -6.00
C THR A 47 -3.72 3.06 -5.99
N VAL A 48 -3.57 3.82 -4.89
CA VAL A 48 -2.45 4.77 -4.74
C VAL A 48 -1.10 4.04 -4.77
N GLY A 49 -0.99 2.89 -4.11
CA GLY A 49 0.22 2.08 -4.10
C GLY A 49 0.67 1.64 -5.49
N ARG A 50 -0.28 1.16 -6.32
CA ARG A 50 -0.01 0.77 -7.72
C ARG A 50 0.45 1.95 -8.57
N GLU A 51 -0.19 3.11 -8.42
CA GLU A 51 0.23 4.32 -9.13
C GLU A 51 1.65 4.77 -8.74
N MET A 52 1.95 4.77 -7.43
CA MET A 52 3.27 5.14 -6.92
C MET A 52 4.37 4.15 -7.36
N SER A 53 4.04 2.87 -7.54
CA SER A 53 5.01 1.84 -7.94
C SER A 53 5.10 1.62 -9.44
N ARG A 54 4.41 2.41 -10.29
CA ARG A 54 4.30 2.15 -11.74
C ARG A 54 5.64 2.07 -12.50
N PHE A 55 6.69 2.65 -11.94
CA PHE A 55 8.05 2.65 -12.50
C PHE A 55 8.99 1.64 -11.84
N ILE A 56 8.50 0.85 -10.88
CA ILE A 56 9.28 -0.18 -10.19
C ILE A 56 8.85 -1.54 -10.76
N PRO A 57 9.69 -2.20 -11.57
CA PRO A 57 9.34 -3.48 -12.15
C PRO A 57 9.17 -4.55 -11.07
N LYS A 58 8.29 -5.53 -11.34
CA LYS A 58 8.04 -6.69 -10.47
C LYS A 58 7.43 -6.39 -9.10
N ILE A 59 6.81 -5.23 -8.92
CA ILE A 59 5.97 -4.95 -7.74
C ILE A 59 4.51 -5.35 -8.05
N SER A 60 3.89 -6.07 -7.13
CA SER A 60 2.47 -6.43 -7.18
C SER A 60 1.78 -6.11 -5.85
N PHE A 61 0.47 -5.83 -5.92
CA PHE A 61 -0.38 -5.54 -4.77
C PHE A 61 -1.56 -6.51 -4.73
N GLY A 62 -1.59 -7.36 -3.71
CA GLY A 62 -2.75 -8.20 -3.38
C GLY A 62 -3.73 -7.45 -2.47
N LEU A 63 -5.03 -7.65 -2.68
CA LEU A 63 -6.11 -7.13 -1.85
C LEU A 63 -6.80 -8.29 -1.14
N ALA A 64 -6.63 -8.39 0.17
CA ALA A 64 -7.30 -9.38 1.01
C ALA A 64 -8.59 -8.77 1.61
N VAL A 65 -9.60 -8.58 0.77
CA VAL A 65 -10.92 -8.09 1.17
C VAL A 65 -12.00 -9.03 0.68
N ARG A 66 -13.12 -9.10 1.41
CA ARG A 66 -14.27 -9.92 1.02
C ARG A 66 -14.90 -9.38 -0.26
N GLU A 67 -15.16 -10.26 -1.24
CA GLU A 67 -15.93 -9.91 -2.45
C GLU A 67 -17.40 -9.66 -2.09
N GLU A 68 -18.05 -8.72 -2.78
CA GLU A 68 -19.51 -8.55 -2.70
C GLU A 68 -20.14 -9.79 -3.37
N ILE A 69 -21.01 -10.49 -2.63
CA ILE A 69 -21.83 -11.60 -3.12
C ILE A 69 -22.97 -11.04 -3.96
#